data_AF-A0A445L2W5-F1
#
_entry.id   AF-A0A445L2W5-F1
#
_cell.length_a   1.000
_cell.length_b   1.000
_cell.length_c   1.000
_cell.angle_alpha   90.00
_cell.angle_beta   90.00
_cell.angle_gamma   90.00
#
_symmetry.space_group_name_H-M   'P 1'
#
loop_
_entity.id
_entity.type
_entity.pdbx_description
1 polymer ?
#
loop_
_entity_poly.entity_id
_entity_poly.type
_entity_poly.pdbx_seq_one_letter_code
_entity_poly.pdbx_strand_id
1 'polypeptide(L)'
;MTFNSVHSLAMIASLKFARKPTLHLRSTPFQCVPKVVPRFLAAVEAEAPTNEQTSVSIREEEIGKAPAWKRLNYEELGIRNSMIGSTTKKVLNGLRKKGYDVYLVGGCVRDLILKKTPKDFDIITSAELKEVTRTFSWSEIVGKRFPVCHVHMDDTIVEVSSFDTTKCKAGMEFSHHIEAPSGCGKKDHLRWMNCLNRDFTINGLMLDPYARIAYDYFGGIEDIRKAKVRTVIPAETSFQEDCARILRAIRIAARLGFSISKETAHFIKNLSSSVLSLDKGRLLMEMNYMLAFGSGEASLRLLWKFGLLDILLPFQAAYFAQHGFQRRDRRTNMLLSLFSNLDKLLAPNRPCHNSLWVGILALHKALSDRPRNPLAVAAFSLAVHNGGNLLEAVSMAGMINKPHDVRFPELLDPSGLDAEALEAEILDLAESVRGTILQMTNEYFVSQAMADYPQAPRSNLSTLCVS
;
A
#
# COMPACT_ATOMS: atom_id res chain seq x y z
N MET A 1 25.49 0.65 0.30
CA MET A 1 25.35 1.77 1.24
C MET A 1 24.27 1.41 2.23
N THR A 2 24.70 1.07 3.43
CA THR A 2 23.92 0.66 4.61
C THR A 2 23.13 1.84 5.14
N PHE A 3 21.80 1.82 5.00
CA PHE A 3 20.93 2.69 5.78
C PHE A 3 20.35 1.88 6.95
N ASN A 4 20.91 2.15 8.12
CA ASN A 4 20.53 1.56 9.39
C ASN A 4 19.05 1.85 9.72
N SER A 5 18.21 0.82 9.62
CA SER A 5 16.88 0.69 10.25
C SER A 5 16.91 0.96 11.78
N VAL A 6 18.10 0.86 12.39
CA VAL A 6 18.37 1.14 13.81
C VAL A 6 17.94 2.56 14.24
N HIS A 7 17.94 3.56 13.35
CA HIS A 7 17.55 4.93 13.74
C HIS A 7 16.05 5.11 14.04
N SER A 8 15.18 4.27 13.46
CA SER A 8 13.72 4.36 13.65
C SER A 8 13.27 3.69 14.94
N LEU A 9 13.90 2.56 15.28
CA LEU A 9 13.81 1.92 16.60
C LEU A 9 14.43 2.80 17.68
N ALA A 10 15.53 3.50 17.37
CA ALA A 10 16.16 4.45 18.29
C ALA A 10 15.22 5.60 18.68
N MET A 11 14.38 6.16 17.79
CA MET A 11 13.45 7.24 18.19
C MET A 11 12.41 6.79 19.23
N ILE A 12 11.89 5.56 19.15
CA ILE A 12 10.94 5.01 20.12
C ILE A 12 11.69 4.47 21.37
N ALA A 13 12.87 3.89 21.19
CA ALA A 13 13.74 3.46 22.29
C ALA A 13 14.40 4.64 23.05
N SER A 14 14.44 5.83 22.44
CA SER A 14 14.99 7.07 23.02
C SER A 14 13.92 7.97 23.65
N LEU A 15 12.69 7.48 23.86
CA LEU A 15 11.68 8.16 24.68
C LEU A 15 12.19 8.26 26.13
N LYS A 16 13.06 9.24 26.37
CA LYS A 16 13.45 9.68 27.71
C LYS A 16 12.29 10.50 28.24
N PHE A 17 11.41 9.88 29.01
CA PHE A 17 10.43 10.58 29.83
C PHE A 17 11.21 11.40 30.86
N ALA A 18 11.26 12.72 30.68
CA ALA A 18 11.99 13.62 31.56
C ALA A 18 10.99 14.55 32.25
N ARG A 19 11.02 14.62 33.58
CA ARG A 19 10.44 15.74 34.33
C ARG A 19 11.33 16.96 34.07
N LYS A 20 10.93 17.85 33.14
CA LYS A 20 11.57 19.17 33.00
C LYS A 20 10.72 20.25 33.67
N PRO A 21 11.34 21.26 34.30
CA PRO A 21 10.63 22.40 34.84
C PRO A 21 10.12 23.32 33.72
N THR A 22 9.05 24.02 34.04
CA THR A 22 8.17 24.90 33.24
C THR A 22 8.80 25.92 32.28
N LEU A 23 7.99 26.31 31.26
CA LEU A 23 8.06 27.41 30.27
C LEU A 23 8.71 27.03 28.90
N HIS A 24 8.18 27.36 27.70
CA HIS A 24 7.23 28.39 27.21
C HIS A 24 6.30 27.85 26.10
N LEU A 25 5.08 28.41 26.03
CA LEU A 25 4.08 28.20 24.97
C LEU A 25 4.60 28.51 23.55
N ARG A 26 4.25 27.64 22.59
CA ARG A 26 4.01 28.03 21.20
C ARG A 26 2.79 27.30 20.64
N SER A 27 1.67 27.99 20.56
CA SER A 27 0.48 27.56 19.84
C SER A 27 0.69 27.73 18.33
N THR A 28 0.38 26.69 17.55
CA THR A 28 0.04 26.85 16.12
C THR A 28 -1.39 26.33 15.91
N PRO A 29 -2.26 27.06 15.20
CA PRO A 29 -3.64 26.65 15.03
C PRO A 29 -3.74 25.63 13.89
N PHE A 30 -4.16 24.40 14.21
CA PHE A 30 -4.67 23.48 13.21
C PHE A 30 -6.08 23.93 12.81
N GLN A 31 -6.21 24.59 11.66
CA GLN A 31 -7.51 24.76 11.01
C GLN A 31 -7.90 23.45 10.33
N CYS A 32 -8.83 22.72 10.94
CA CYS A 32 -9.53 21.60 10.32
C CYS A 32 -10.53 22.15 9.29
N VAL A 33 -10.19 22.03 8.00
CA VAL A 33 -11.20 22.14 6.93
C VAL A 33 -11.76 20.74 6.68
N PRO A 34 -13.08 20.52 6.81
CA PRO A 34 -13.67 19.22 6.55
C PRO A 34 -13.50 18.84 5.08
N LYS A 35 -12.91 17.67 4.82
CA LYS A 35 -12.98 17.03 3.50
C LYS A 35 -14.43 16.65 3.24
N VAL A 36 -15.05 17.27 2.24
CA VAL A 36 -16.32 16.82 1.67
C VAL A 36 -16.08 15.46 1.02
N VAL A 37 -16.64 14.41 1.63
CA VAL A 37 -16.73 13.08 1.04
C VAL A 37 -17.96 13.06 0.14
N PRO A 38 -17.85 12.89 -1.19
CA PRO A 38 -19.03 12.64 -2.01
C PRO A 38 -19.58 11.27 -1.62
N ARG A 39 -20.77 11.23 -1.04
CA ARG A 39 -21.57 10.01 -0.88
C ARG A 39 -21.92 9.49 -2.27
N PHE A 40 -21.33 8.36 -2.66
CA PHE A 40 -21.96 7.45 -3.61
C PHE A 40 -22.16 6.11 -2.91
N LEU A 41 -23.32 5.97 -2.28
CA LEU A 41 -23.94 4.67 -2.03
C LEU A 41 -24.78 4.37 -3.27
N ALA A 42 -24.28 3.49 -4.14
CA ALA A 42 -25.16 2.67 -4.96
C ALA A 42 -25.34 1.37 -4.18
N ALA A 43 -26.58 1.12 -3.77
CA ALA A 43 -26.98 -0.15 -3.17
C ALA A 43 -26.62 -1.29 -4.15
N VAL A 44 -25.82 -2.23 -3.68
CA VAL A 44 -25.64 -3.52 -4.34
C VAL A 44 -26.28 -4.53 -3.41
N GLU A 45 -27.49 -4.95 -3.78
CA GLU A 45 -28.11 -6.15 -3.23
C GLU A 45 -27.18 -7.33 -3.53
N ALA A 46 -26.80 -8.02 -2.46
CA ALA A 46 -25.97 -9.21 -2.55
C ALA A 46 -26.90 -10.42 -2.61
N GLU A 47 -27.01 -11.05 -3.77
CA GLU A 47 -27.53 -12.42 -3.84
C GLU A 47 -26.52 -13.37 -3.16
N ALA A 48 -27.03 -14.17 -2.22
CA ALA A 48 -26.27 -15.21 -1.54
C ALA A 48 -26.09 -16.42 -2.47
N PRO A 49 -24.88 -17.02 -2.56
CA PRO A 49 -24.74 -18.28 -3.29
C PRO A 49 -25.22 -19.43 -2.42
N THR A 50 -26.20 -20.17 -2.94
CA THR A 50 -26.62 -21.48 -2.43
C THR A 50 -25.49 -22.50 -2.58
N ASN A 51 -25.48 -23.43 -1.63
CA ASN A 51 -24.42 -24.38 -1.37
C ASN A 51 -24.66 -25.64 -2.23
N GLU A 52 -23.90 -25.83 -3.31
CA GLU A 52 -23.81 -27.12 -3.99
C GLU A 52 -22.34 -27.52 -4.15
N GLN A 53 -21.99 -28.65 -3.52
CA GLN A 53 -20.74 -29.35 -3.72
C GLN A 53 -20.76 -29.97 -5.12
N THR A 54 -20.06 -29.34 -6.07
CA THR A 54 -19.74 -29.94 -7.36
C THR A 54 -18.25 -29.83 -7.60
N SER A 55 -17.66 -30.99 -7.93
CA SER A 55 -16.28 -31.14 -8.38
C SER A 55 -16.01 -30.19 -9.55
N VAL A 56 -15.10 -29.24 -9.36
CA VAL A 56 -14.71 -28.28 -10.39
C VAL A 56 -13.84 -29.00 -11.42
N SER A 57 -14.51 -29.57 -12.43
CA SER A 57 -13.93 -29.65 -13.77
C SER A 57 -13.93 -28.23 -14.32
N ILE A 58 -12.74 -27.70 -14.60
CA ILE A 58 -12.59 -26.42 -15.31
C ILE A 58 -13.13 -26.67 -16.72
N ARG A 59 -14.42 -26.37 -16.93
CA ARG A 59 -15.00 -26.30 -18.26
C ARG A 59 -14.43 -25.07 -18.95
N GLU A 60 -13.87 -25.27 -20.14
CA GLU A 60 -13.35 -24.24 -21.04
C GLU A 60 -14.47 -23.36 -21.63
N GLU A 61 -15.15 -22.57 -20.81
CA GLU A 61 -16.08 -21.51 -21.23
C GLU A 61 -15.96 -20.39 -20.16
N GLU A 62 -15.48 -19.17 -20.37
CA GLU A 62 -15.41 -18.29 -21.53
C GLU A 62 -14.00 -17.68 -21.68
N ILE A 63 -13.21 -18.13 -22.65
CA ILE A 63 -12.15 -17.28 -23.23
C ILE A 63 -12.86 -16.33 -24.20
N GLY A 64 -13.55 -15.33 -23.66
CA GLY A 64 -14.15 -14.28 -24.46
C GLY A 64 -13.06 -13.65 -25.33
N LYS A 65 -13.31 -13.52 -26.65
CA LYS A 65 -12.43 -12.82 -27.61
C LYS A 65 -11.75 -11.64 -26.91
N ALA A 66 -10.41 -11.61 -26.95
CA ALA A 66 -9.66 -10.48 -26.42
C ALA A 66 -10.29 -9.19 -26.95
N PRO A 67 -10.70 -8.26 -26.06
CA PRO A 67 -11.41 -7.07 -26.49
C PRO A 67 -10.57 -6.33 -27.52
N ALA A 68 -11.18 -5.88 -28.60
CA ALA A 68 -10.50 -5.03 -29.57
C ALA A 68 -9.91 -3.82 -28.81
N TRP A 69 -8.60 -3.62 -28.97
CA TRP A 69 -7.89 -2.53 -28.30
C TRP A 69 -8.50 -1.17 -28.68
N LYS A 70 -8.45 -0.22 -27.76
CA LYS A 70 -9.16 1.06 -27.88
C LYS A 70 -8.17 2.22 -27.92
N ARG A 71 -8.49 3.20 -28.77
CA ARG A 71 -7.90 4.54 -28.76
C ARG A 71 -9.01 5.48 -28.33
N LEU A 72 -8.83 6.13 -27.18
CA LEU A 72 -9.84 6.98 -26.58
C LEU A 72 -9.30 8.38 -26.44
N ASN A 73 -10.14 9.37 -26.70
CA ASN A 73 -9.74 10.75 -26.48
C ASN A 73 -9.65 10.99 -24.97
N TYR A 74 -8.55 11.59 -24.51
CA TYR A 74 -8.36 11.85 -23.08
C TYR A 74 -9.44 12.77 -22.46
N GLU A 75 -10.13 13.59 -23.28
CA GLU A 75 -11.26 14.43 -22.84
C GLU A 75 -12.48 13.59 -22.48
N GLU A 76 -12.76 12.52 -23.24
CA GLU A 76 -13.81 11.54 -22.93
C GLU A 76 -13.54 10.79 -21.62
N LEU A 77 -12.26 10.67 -21.26
CA LEU A 77 -11.81 10.09 -19.99
C LEU A 77 -11.76 11.11 -18.86
N GLY A 78 -12.16 12.37 -19.10
CA GLY A 78 -12.16 13.45 -18.11
C GLY A 78 -10.77 13.94 -17.70
N ILE A 79 -9.73 13.59 -18.46
CA ILE A 79 -8.36 14.01 -18.20
C ILE A 79 -8.17 15.42 -18.77
N ARG A 80 -7.54 16.30 -17.98
CA ARG A 80 -7.19 17.66 -18.42
C ARG A 80 -5.69 17.83 -18.37
N ASN A 81 -5.16 18.63 -19.31
CA ASN A 81 -3.72 18.92 -19.33
C ASN A 81 -3.28 19.63 -18.02
N SER A 82 -4.16 20.38 -17.35
CA SER A 82 -3.88 21.01 -16.05
C SER A 82 -3.59 20.01 -14.93
N MET A 83 -4.04 18.76 -15.04
CA MET A 83 -3.80 17.71 -14.04
C MET A 83 -2.37 17.15 -14.08
N ILE A 84 -1.65 17.37 -15.20
CA ILE A 84 -0.26 16.97 -15.34
C ILE A 84 0.63 18.05 -14.72
N GLY A 85 1.50 17.65 -13.79
CA GLY A 85 2.40 18.56 -13.08
C GLY A 85 3.29 19.39 -14.02
N SER A 86 3.62 20.62 -13.61
CA SER A 86 4.49 21.52 -14.38
C SER A 86 5.85 20.89 -14.66
N THR A 87 6.45 20.25 -13.67
CA THR A 87 7.71 19.51 -13.79
C THR A 87 7.62 18.41 -14.85
N THR A 88 6.61 17.55 -14.75
CA THR A 88 6.37 16.46 -15.72
C THR A 88 6.21 17.00 -17.13
N LYS A 89 5.50 18.14 -17.30
CA LYS A 89 5.39 18.82 -18.60
C LYS A 89 6.73 19.31 -19.13
N LYS A 90 7.61 19.86 -18.28
CA LYS A 90 8.96 20.29 -18.70
C LYS A 90 9.74 19.09 -19.28
N VAL A 91 9.72 17.94 -18.60
CA VAL A 91 10.39 16.71 -19.05
C VAL A 91 9.77 16.19 -20.36
N LEU A 92 8.44 16.08 -20.42
CA LEU A 92 7.72 15.68 -21.64
C LEU A 92 8.07 16.60 -22.82
N ASN A 93 8.13 17.92 -22.60
CA ASN A 93 8.43 18.90 -23.65
C ASN A 93 9.88 18.82 -24.10
N GLY A 94 10.82 18.61 -23.17
CA GLY A 94 12.24 18.48 -23.45
C GLY A 94 12.53 17.30 -24.39
N LEU A 95 11.97 16.13 -24.08
CA LEU A 95 12.10 14.94 -24.92
C LEU A 95 11.40 15.11 -26.27
N ARG A 96 10.19 15.68 -26.29
CA ARG A 96 9.46 15.91 -27.54
C ARG A 96 10.17 16.88 -28.48
N LYS A 97 10.79 17.95 -27.96
CA LYS A 97 11.58 18.90 -28.76
C LYS A 97 12.78 18.25 -29.46
N LYS A 98 13.29 17.14 -28.93
CA LYS A 98 14.35 16.33 -29.54
C LYS A 98 13.83 15.31 -30.56
N GLY A 99 12.51 15.24 -30.78
CA GLY A 99 11.88 14.35 -31.75
C GLY A 99 11.49 12.97 -31.20
N TYR A 100 11.56 12.75 -29.88
CA TYR A 100 11.19 11.49 -29.27
C TYR A 100 9.68 11.40 -28.99
N ASP A 101 9.12 10.19 -29.16
CA ASP A 101 7.76 9.88 -28.73
C ASP A 101 7.75 9.72 -27.21
N VAL A 102 6.76 10.30 -26.52
CA VAL A 102 6.64 10.24 -25.06
C VAL A 102 5.22 9.93 -24.62
N TYR A 103 5.10 9.11 -23.57
CA TYR A 103 3.82 8.68 -23.03
C TYR A 103 3.85 8.69 -21.50
N LEU A 104 2.75 9.07 -20.88
CA LEU A 104 2.49 8.81 -19.47
C LEU A 104 1.94 7.39 -19.34
N VAL A 105 2.38 6.66 -18.31
CA VAL A 105 2.04 5.24 -18.15
C VAL A 105 1.77 4.85 -16.70
N GLY A 106 1.17 3.68 -16.49
CA GLY A 106 1.10 3.09 -15.16
C GLY A 106 0.06 3.75 -14.25
N GLY A 107 0.43 3.86 -12.97
CA GLY A 107 -0.48 4.32 -11.92
C GLY A 107 -0.96 5.76 -12.11
N CYS A 108 -0.15 6.60 -12.75
CA CYS A 108 -0.51 8.00 -12.98
C CYS A 108 -1.69 8.14 -13.95
N VAL A 109 -1.73 7.37 -15.05
CA VAL A 109 -2.83 7.41 -16.02
C VAL A 109 -4.14 6.96 -15.38
N ARG A 110 -4.11 5.86 -14.61
CA ARG A 110 -5.26 5.39 -13.85
C ARG A 110 -5.77 6.45 -12.87
N ASP A 111 -4.87 7.03 -12.09
CA ASP A 111 -5.24 7.99 -11.05
C ASP A 111 -5.83 9.27 -11.69
N LEU A 112 -5.31 9.71 -12.84
CA LEU A 112 -5.89 10.80 -13.65
C LEU A 112 -7.32 10.48 -14.12
N ILE A 113 -7.56 9.28 -14.66
CA ILE A 113 -8.91 8.84 -15.09
C ILE A 113 -9.88 8.82 -13.91
N LEU A 114 -9.41 8.39 -12.74
CA LEU A 114 -10.19 8.38 -11.50
C LEU A 114 -10.32 9.77 -10.83
N LYS A 115 -9.77 10.83 -11.45
CA LYS A 115 -9.71 12.20 -10.88
C LYS A 115 -9.07 12.24 -9.49
N LYS A 116 -8.12 11.33 -9.23
CA LYS A 116 -7.29 11.27 -8.03
C LYS A 116 -5.93 11.89 -8.32
N THR A 117 -5.27 12.42 -7.30
CA THR A 117 -3.90 12.93 -7.43
C THR A 117 -2.93 11.75 -7.57
N PRO A 118 -2.16 11.66 -8.68
CA PRO A 118 -1.09 10.67 -8.80
C PRO A 118 -0.03 10.86 -7.72
N LYS A 119 0.57 9.76 -7.25
CA LYS A 119 1.73 9.80 -6.35
C LYS A 119 2.98 10.26 -7.09
N ASP A 120 3.19 9.68 -8.27
CA ASP A 120 4.32 9.82 -9.16
C ASP A 120 3.80 9.90 -10.60
N PHE A 121 4.61 10.48 -11.50
CA PHE A 121 4.36 10.49 -12.93
C PHE A 121 5.47 9.72 -13.64
N ASP A 122 5.11 8.59 -14.22
CA ASP A 122 6.02 7.74 -14.97
C ASP A 122 5.91 8.08 -16.46
N ILE A 123 7.05 8.41 -17.07
CA ILE A 123 7.17 8.67 -18.50
C ILE A 123 7.85 7.48 -19.16
N ILE A 124 7.33 7.05 -20.30
CA ILE A 124 8.07 6.18 -21.23
C ILE A 124 8.34 6.92 -22.54
N THR A 125 9.54 6.74 -23.08
CA THR A 125 10.00 7.43 -24.29
C THR A 125 10.61 6.46 -25.31
N SER A 126 10.59 6.86 -26.58
CA SER A 126 11.35 6.20 -27.65
C SER A 126 12.85 6.47 -27.59
N ALA A 127 13.30 7.43 -26.78
CA ALA A 127 14.71 7.69 -26.55
C ALA A 127 15.37 6.55 -25.76
N GLU A 128 16.64 6.26 -26.04
CA GLU A 128 17.47 5.45 -25.15
C GLU A 128 17.75 6.20 -23.85
N LEU A 129 17.98 5.49 -22.73
CA LEU A 129 18.26 6.15 -21.45
C LEU A 129 19.50 7.05 -21.51
N LYS A 130 20.51 6.71 -22.32
CA LYS A 130 21.70 7.55 -22.56
C LYS A 130 21.35 8.85 -23.30
N GLU A 131 20.32 8.85 -24.12
CA GLU A 131 19.84 10.06 -24.80
C GLU A 131 19.00 10.93 -23.86
N VAL A 132 18.24 10.30 -22.95
CA VAL A 132 17.56 11.01 -21.86
C VAL A 132 18.57 11.75 -21.00
N THR A 133 19.68 11.12 -20.61
CA THR A 133 20.70 11.78 -19.79
C THR A 133 21.45 12.89 -20.54
N ARG A 134 21.61 12.79 -21.87
CA ARG A 134 22.12 13.89 -22.70
C ARG A 134 21.14 15.05 -22.83
N THR A 135 19.85 14.79 -22.67
CA THR A 135 18.79 15.81 -22.78
C THR A 135 18.65 16.63 -21.51
N PHE A 136 18.89 16.02 -20.35
CA PHE A 136 18.72 16.65 -19.04
C PHE A 136 20.01 16.63 -18.23
N SER A 137 20.54 17.82 -17.93
CA SER A 137 21.81 18.00 -17.22
C SER A 137 21.82 17.36 -15.84
N TRP A 138 20.69 17.37 -15.14
CA TRP A 138 20.53 16.72 -13.84
C TRP A 138 19.65 15.48 -13.95
N SER A 139 20.29 14.36 -14.29
CA SER A 139 19.63 13.07 -14.39
C SER A 139 20.58 11.93 -14.09
N GLU A 140 20.05 10.84 -13.57
CA GLU A 140 20.81 9.63 -13.26
C GLU A 140 20.06 8.38 -13.73
N ILE A 141 20.79 7.35 -14.15
CA ILE A 141 20.21 6.05 -14.45
C ILE A 141 20.31 5.18 -13.21
N VAL A 142 19.17 4.75 -12.70
CA VAL A 142 19.06 3.87 -11.53
C VAL A 142 18.53 2.50 -11.93
N GLY A 143 18.81 1.50 -11.10
CA GLY A 143 18.31 0.14 -11.29
C GLY A 143 19.17 -0.69 -12.25
N LYS A 144 19.67 -1.84 -11.77
CA LYS A 144 20.47 -2.76 -12.59
C LYS A 144 19.60 -3.62 -13.52
N ARG A 145 18.55 -4.24 -12.97
CA ARG A 145 17.64 -5.14 -13.71
C ARG A 145 16.58 -4.38 -14.51
N PHE A 146 16.11 -3.27 -13.96
CA PHE A 146 15.10 -2.42 -14.59
C PHE A 146 15.64 -0.99 -14.62
N PRO A 147 16.51 -0.68 -15.61
CA PRO A 147 17.11 0.64 -15.67
C PRO A 147 16.04 1.67 -16.00
N VAL A 148 15.96 2.70 -15.17
CA VAL A 148 15.08 3.88 -15.29
C VAL A 148 15.93 5.11 -15.09
N CYS A 149 15.65 6.19 -15.82
CA CYS A 149 16.31 7.47 -15.62
C CYS A 149 15.50 8.34 -14.67
N HIS A 150 16.09 8.73 -13.54
CA HIS A 150 15.56 9.77 -12.67
C HIS A 150 15.98 11.12 -13.21
N VAL A 151 15.01 11.93 -13.63
CA VAL A 151 15.24 13.31 -14.05
C VAL A 151 14.88 14.23 -12.90
N HIS A 152 15.88 14.94 -12.37
CA HIS A 152 15.71 15.89 -11.28
C HIS A 152 15.34 17.26 -11.85
N MET A 153 14.17 17.75 -11.47
CA MET A 153 13.64 19.03 -11.91
C MET A 153 12.97 19.72 -10.73
N ASP A 154 13.50 20.89 -10.39
CA ASP A 154 13.13 21.60 -9.15
C ASP A 154 13.30 20.65 -7.94
N ASP A 155 12.35 20.60 -7.00
CA ASP A 155 12.37 19.67 -5.85
C ASP A 155 11.66 18.32 -6.14
N THR A 156 11.53 17.96 -7.42
CA THR A 156 10.76 16.77 -7.85
C THR A 156 11.56 15.87 -8.76
N ILE A 157 11.38 14.55 -8.58
CA ILE A 157 11.98 13.52 -9.42
C ILE A 157 10.91 12.98 -10.36
N VAL A 158 11.22 12.95 -11.66
CA VAL A 158 10.37 12.35 -12.68
C VAL A 158 11.06 11.10 -13.21
N GLU A 159 10.36 9.97 -13.17
CA GLU A 159 10.88 8.70 -13.67
C GLU A 159 10.66 8.60 -15.19
N VAL A 160 11.74 8.34 -15.93
CA VAL A 160 11.74 8.20 -17.39
C VAL A 160 12.30 6.84 -17.77
N SER A 161 11.47 6.01 -18.37
CA SER A 161 11.83 4.69 -18.93
C SER A 161 11.92 4.74 -20.45
N SER A 162 12.66 3.80 -21.05
CA SER A 162 12.77 3.65 -22.51
C SER A 162 12.02 2.40 -22.99
N PHE A 163 11.51 2.41 -24.22
CA PHE A 163 10.99 1.18 -24.84
C PHE A 163 12.09 0.14 -25.13
N ASP A 164 13.35 0.54 -25.29
CA ASP A 164 14.43 -0.41 -25.58
C ASP A 164 14.84 -1.23 -24.36
N THR A 165 14.70 -0.67 -23.15
CA THR A 165 14.93 -1.45 -21.92
C THR A 165 13.87 -2.52 -21.72
N THR A 166 12.69 -2.37 -22.33
CA THR A 166 11.68 -3.45 -22.40
C THR A 166 11.98 -4.52 -23.44
N LYS A 167 12.77 -4.24 -24.49
CA LYS A 167 13.22 -5.26 -25.45
C LYS A 167 14.24 -6.21 -24.85
N CYS A 168 15.13 -5.73 -23.98
CA CYS A 168 16.12 -6.59 -23.31
C CYS A 168 15.48 -7.64 -22.38
N LYS A 169 14.24 -7.44 -21.92
CA LYS A 169 13.50 -8.48 -21.18
C LYS A 169 12.99 -9.60 -22.08
N ALA A 170 12.71 -9.31 -23.36
CA ALA A 170 12.21 -10.28 -24.33
C ALA A 170 13.27 -11.31 -24.77
N GLY A 171 14.55 -11.12 -24.41
CA GLY A 171 15.60 -12.13 -24.56
C GLY A 171 15.49 -13.29 -23.54
N MET A 172 14.63 -13.14 -22.52
CA MET A 172 14.05 -14.27 -21.81
C MET A 172 12.70 -14.56 -22.48
N GLU A 173 12.64 -15.61 -23.29
CA GLU A 173 11.42 -16.12 -23.92
C GLU A 173 10.37 -16.50 -22.86
N PHE A 174 9.63 -15.52 -22.35
CA PHE A 174 8.29 -15.78 -21.84
C PHE A 174 7.34 -15.53 -23.00
N SER A 175 7.23 -16.54 -23.86
CA SER A 175 6.25 -16.64 -24.93
C SER A 175 4.86 -16.76 -24.30
N HIS A 176 4.33 -15.66 -23.79
CA HIS A 176 2.88 -15.60 -23.66
C HIS A 176 2.32 -15.76 -25.07
N HIS A 177 1.54 -16.83 -25.32
CA HIS A 177 0.81 -17.07 -26.57
C HIS A 177 -0.30 -16.00 -26.80
N ILE A 178 -0.05 -14.75 -26.42
CA ILE A 178 -0.92 -13.61 -26.60
C ILE A 178 -0.41 -12.92 -27.86
N GLU A 179 -1.12 -13.16 -28.96
CA GLU A 179 -0.81 -12.50 -30.22
C GLU A 179 -1.07 -11.00 -30.14
N ALA A 180 -0.24 -10.22 -30.82
CA ALA A 180 -0.48 -8.79 -30.95
C ALA A 180 -1.83 -8.55 -31.68
N PRO A 181 -2.58 -7.50 -31.32
CA PRO A 181 -3.85 -7.23 -31.97
C PRO A 181 -3.70 -7.04 -33.49
N SER A 182 -4.66 -7.57 -34.26
CA SER A 182 -4.64 -7.43 -35.72
C SER A 182 -4.65 -5.95 -36.15
N GLY A 183 -3.85 -5.63 -37.18
CA GLY A 183 -3.71 -4.26 -37.70
C GLY A 183 -2.76 -3.35 -36.91
N CYS A 184 -1.92 -3.88 -36.01
CA CYS A 184 -0.95 -3.07 -35.27
C CYS A 184 0.24 -2.64 -36.15
N GLY A 185 0.50 -1.31 -36.22
CA GLY A 185 1.74 -0.79 -36.80
C GLY A 185 2.95 -1.04 -35.88
N LYS A 186 4.17 -0.76 -36.36
CA LYS A 186 5.41 -0.92 -35.56
C LYS A 186 5.36 -0.18 -34.21
N LYS A 187 4.80 1.04 -34.18
CA LYS A 187 4.66 1.84 -32.95
C LYS A 187 3.65 1.23 -31.99
N ASP A 188 2.54 0.70 -32.50
CA ASP A 188 1.51 0.07 -31.66
C ASP A 188 2.01 -1.24 -31.06
N HIS A 189 2.78 -2.02 -31.82
CA HIS A 189 3.43 -3.22 -31.31
C HIS A 189 4.36 -2.91 -30.13
N LEU A 190 5.14 -1.82 -30.22
CA LEU A 190 6.04 -1.40 -29.14
C LEU A 190 5.29 -0.99 -27.87
N ARG A 191 4.20 -0.22 -28.02
CA ARG A 191 3.31 0.18 -26.92
C ARG A 191 2.62 -1.03 -26.28
N TRP A 192 2.09 -1.93 -27.11
CA TRP A 192 1.46 -3.17 -26.68
C TRP A 192 2.43 -4.04 -25.88
N MET A 193 3.65 -4.25 -26.39
CA MET A 193 4.70 -5.01 -25.71
C MET A 193 5.08 -4.41 -24.35
N ASN A 194 5.13 -3.08 -24.25
CA ASN A 194 5.34 -2.43 -22.96
C ASN A 194 4.20 -2.71 -21.97
N CYS A 195 2.97 -2.66 -22.44
CA CYS A 195 1.79 -2.89 -21.62
C CYS A 195 1.67 -4.36 -21.18
N LEU A 196 2.08 -5.31 -22.02
CA LEU A 196 2.09 -6.75 -21.73
C LEU A 196 2.95 -7.09 -20.50
N ASN A 197 4.08 -6.40 -20.36
CA ASN A 197 5.03 -6.59 -19.26
C ASN A 197 4.59 -5.94 -17.93
N ARG A 198 3.36 -5.41 -17.84
CA ARG A 198 2.85 -4.73 -16.64
C ARG A 198 2.00 -5.67 -15.79
N ASP A 199 1.85 -5.28 -14.54
CA ASP A 199 1.21 -6.10 -13.52
C ASP A 199 -0.31 -6.22 -13.72
N PHE A 200 -1.02 -5.10 -13.86
CA PHE A 200 -2.49 -5.08 -13.92
C PHE A 200 -3.00 -4.29 -15.12
N THR A 201 -4.15 -4.69 -15.66
CA THR A 201 -4.83 -4.05 -16.80
C THR A 201 -5.00 -2.55 -16.58
N ILE A 202 -5.44 -2.16 -15.39
CA ILE A 202 -5.64 -0.75 -14.99
C ILE A 202 -4.33 0.07 -14.92
N ASN A 203 -3.17 -0.58 -14.78
CA ASN A 203 -1.85 0.04 -14.89
C ASN A 203 -1.24 -0.12 -16.29
N GLY A 204 -1.87 -0.91 -17.16
CA GLY A 204 -1.48 -1.17 -18.54
C GLY A 204 -1.96 -0.10 -19.53
N LEU A 205 -2.30 1.10 -19.05
CA LEU A 205 -2.78 2.21 -19.86
C LEU A 205 -1.62 3.14 -20.24
N MET A 206 -1.63 3.62 -21.48
CA MET A 206 -0.66 4.61 -21.98
C MET A 206 -1.39 5.86 -22.46
N LEU A 207 -0.91 7.03 -22.08
CA LEU A 207 -1.48 8.32 -22.47
C LEU A 207 -0.44 9.12 -23.24
N ASP A 208 -0.78 9.50 -24.47
CA ASP A 208 -0.05 10.54 -25.21
C ASP A 208 -0.69 11.91 -24.89
N PRO A 209 -0.01 12.76 -24.10
CA PRO A 209 -0.57 14.05 -23.68
C PRO A 209 -0.67 15.06 -24.82
N TYR A 210 -0.02 14.82 -25.95
CA TYR A 210 0.04 15.73 -27.08
C TYR A 210 -0.92 15.33 -28.20
N ALA A 211 -0.97 14.04 -28.53
CA ALA A 211 -1.99 13.50 -29.41
C ALA A 211 -3.37 13.46 -28.74
N ARG A 212 -3.43 13.65 -27.41
CA ARG A 212 -4.67 13.63 -26.61
C ARG A 212 -5.37 12.26 -26.65
N ILE A 213 -4.57 11.20 -26.77
CA ILE A 213 -5.07 9.82 -26.93
C ILE A 213 -4.57 8.95 -25.78
N ALA A 214 -5.50 8.22 -25.17
CA ALA A 214 -5.21 7.09 -24.30
C ALA A 214 -5.33 5.78 -25.10
N TYR A 215 -4.32 4.93 -24.97
CA TYR A 215 -4.23 3.60 -25.56
C TYR A 215 -4.57 2.56 -24.48
N ASP A 216 -5.56 1.73 -24.77
CA ASP A 216 -5.96 0.59 -23.92
C ASP A 216 -5.93 -0.69 -24.73
N TYR A 217 -4.89 -1.50 -24.50
CA TYR A 217 -4.67 -2.75 -25.20
C TYR A 217 -5.30 -3.98 -24.52
N PHE A 218 -5.59 -3.87 -23.21
CA PHE A 218 -5.94 -5.03 -22.37
C PHE A 218 -7.26 -4.83 -21.60
N GLY A 219 -8.03 -3.79 -21.91
CA GLY A 219 -9.32 -3.51 -21.29
C GLY A 219 -9.24 -2.85 -19.92
N GLY A 220 -8.14 -2.13 -19.63
CA GLY A 220 -7.92 -1.45 -18.35
C GLY A 220 -8.99 -0.41 -18.04
N ILE A 221 -9.58 0.23 -19.05
CA ILE A 221 -10.63 1.25 -18.84
C ILE A 221 -11.95 0.59 -18.41
N GLU A 222 -12.25 -0.59 -18.93
CA GLU A 222 -13.42 -1.35 -18.50
C GLU A 222 -13.25 -1.87 -17.07
N ASP A 223 -12.06 -2.33 -16.71
CA ASP A 223 -11.74 -2.74 -15.34
C ASP A 223 -11.76 -1.56 -14.36
N ILE A 224 -11.33 -0.35 -14.77
CA ILE A 224 -11.52 0.87 -13.97
C ILE A 224 -13.01 1.16 -13.74
N ARG A 225 -13.85 1.07 -14.79
CA ARG A 225 -15.31 1.28 -14.68
C ARG A 225 -15.98 0.24 -13.78
N LYS A 226 -15.54 -1.01 -13.86
CA LYS A 226 -16.03 -2.13 -13.03
C LYS A 226 -15.36 -2.18 -11.65
N ALA A 227 -14.50 -1.21 -11.31
CA ALA A 227 -13.73 -1.17 -10.07
C ALA A 227 -13.06 -2.52 -9.75
N LYS A 228 -12.31 -3.06 -10.72
CA LYS A 228 -11.74 -4.41 -10.68
C LYS A 228 -10.23 -4.39 -10.89
N VAL A 229 -9.50 -5.13 -10.06
CA VAL A 229 -8.07 -5.41 -10.23
C VAL A 229 -7.93 -6.76 -10.94
N ARG A 230 -7.31 -6.74 -12.12
CA ARG A 230 -7.04 -7.90 -12.96
C ARG A 230 -5.62 -7.83 -13.51
N THR A 231 -4.93 -8.95 -13.55
CA THR A 231 -3.59 -9.05 -14.15
C THR A 231 -3.66 -8.88 -15.67
N VAL A 232 -2.58 -8.39 -16.29
CA VAL A 232 -2.53 -8.24 -17.76
C VAL A 232 -2.49 -9.61 -18.45
N ILE A 233 -1.62 -10.49 -17.95
CA ILE A 233 -1.49 -11.88 -18.35
C ILE A 233 -2.20 -12.79 -17.31
N PRO A 234 -2.38 -14.10 -17.58
CA PRO A 234 -2.94 -15.04 -16.60
C PRO A 234 -2.27 -14.90 -15.23
N ALA A 235 -3.08 -14.90 -14.17
CA ALA A 235 -2.61 -14.51 -12.84
C ALA A 235 -1.55 -15.46 -12.29
N GLU A 236 -1.64 -16.75 -12.61
CA GLU A 236 -0.64 -17.76 -12.27
C GLU A 236 0.75 -17.38 -12.77
N THR A 237 0.89 -17.19 -14.09
CA THR A 237 2.16 -16.84 -14.73
C THR A 237 2.68 -15.50 -14.21
N SER A 238 1.79 -14.50 -14.09
CA SER A 238 2.16 -13.18 -13.58
C SER A 238 2.77 -13.24 -12.18
N PHE A 239 2.22 -14.07 -11.28
CA PHE A 239 2.72 -14.19 -9.91
C PHE A 239 3.97 -15.07 -9.80
N GLN A 240 4.15 -16.03 -10.71
CA GLN A 240 5.38 -16.81 -10.81
C GLN A 240 6.57 -15.95 -11.30
N GLU A 241 6.33 -15.02 -12.23
CA GLU A 241 7.35 -14.07 -12.70
C GLU A 241 7.81 -13.10 -11.62
N ASP A 242 6.85 -12.52 -10.88
CA ASP A 242 7.09 -11.57 -9.81
C ASP A 242 6.03 -11.72 -8.72
N CYS A 243 6.37 -12.46 -7.66
CA CYS A 243 5.48 -12.69 -6.54
C CYS A 243 5.16 -11.40 -5.76
N ALA A 244 5.93 -10.31 -5.93
CA ALA A 244 5.55 -9.01 -5.36
C ALA A 244 4.25 -8.46 -5.97
N ARG A 245 3.86 -8.93 -7.16
CA ARG A 245 2.56 -8.58 -7.77
C ARG A 245 1.38 -9.04 -6.90
N ILE A 246 1.53 -10.08 -6.07
CA ILE A 246 0.50 -10.49 -5.10
C ILE A 246 0.24 -9.35 -4.09
N LEU A 247 1.29 -8.83 -3.46
CA LEU A 247 1.19 -7.72 -2.51
C LEU A 247 0.72 -6.43 -3.18
N ARG A 248 1.16 -6.18 -4.42
CA ARG A 248 0.71 -5.03 -5.20
C ARG A 248 -0.79 -5.11 -5.53
N ALA A 249 -1.33 -6.31 -5.79
CA ALA A 249 -2.77 -6.49 -6.02
C ALA A 249 -3.58 -6.08 -4.78
N ILE A 250 -3.15 -6.53 -3.60
CA ILE A 250 -3.75 -6.17 -2.31
C ILE A 250 -3.67 -4.66 -2.07
N ARG A 251 -2.48 -4.08 -2.24
CA ARG A 251 -2.23 -2.65 -2.10
C ARG A 251 -3.14 -1.82 -3.01
N ILE A 252 -3.22 -2.15 -4.29
CA ILE A 252 -4.01 -1.41 -5.27
C ILE A 252 -5.51 -1.55 -4.98
N ALA A 253 -5.97 -2.76 -4.66
CA ALA A 253 -7.35 -3.02 -4.28
C ALA A 253 -7.75 -2.22 -3.04
N ALA A 254 -6.91 -2.21 -1.99
CA ALA A 254 -7.14 -1.45 -0.76
C ALA A 254 -7.18 0.06 -1.03
N ARG A 255 -6.17 0.61 -1.70
CA ARG A 255 -6.04 2.06 -1.97
C ARG A 255 -7.17 2.60 -2.85
N LEU A 256 -7.65 1.81 -3.80
CA LEU A 256 -8.68 2.25 -4.73
C LEU A 256 -10.10 1.86 -4.30
N GLY A 257 -10.25 0.93 -3.36
CA GLY A 257 -11.54 0.33 -3.03
C GLY A 257 -12.04 -0.61 -4.14
N PHE A 258 -11.14 -1.20 -4.92
CA PHE A 258 -11.48 -2.07 -6.04
C PHE A 258 -11.62 -3.52 -5.57
N SER A 259 -12.52 -4.26 -6.21
CA SER A 259 -12.62 -5.71 -6.08
C SER A 259 -11.48 -6.40 -6.85
N ILE A 260 -11.06 -7.58 -6.44
CA ILE A 260 -10.07 -8.38 -7.17
C ILE A 260 -10.82 -9.39 -8.06
N SER A 261 -10.36 -9.61 -9.29
CA SER A 261 -10.96 -10.58 -10.20
C SER A 261 -10.98 -12.00 -9.61
N LYS A 262 -11.95 -12.84 -10.01
CA LYS A 262 -12.08 -14.21 -9.46
C LYS A 262 -10.80 -15.03 -9.67
N GLU A 263 -10.26 -14.99 -10.89
CA GLU A 263 -9.00 -15.65 -11.25
C GLU A 263 -7.83 -15.10 -10.44
N THR A 264 -7.65 -13.78 -10.41
CA THR A 264 -6.57 -13.13 -9.65
C THR A 264 -6.67 -13.45 -8.15
N ALA A 265 -7.87 -13.45 -7.59
CA ALA A 265 -8.14 -13.79 -6.19
C ALA A 265 -7.84 -15.26 -5.87
N HIS A 266 -8.12 -16.17 -6.81
CA HIS A 266 -7.80 -17.59 -6.67
C HIS A 266 -6.29 -17.80 -6.55
N PHE A 267 -5.51 -17.23 -7.49
CA PHE A 267 -4.05 -17.39 -7.49
C PHE A 267 -3.35 -16.60 -6.38
N ILE A 268 -3.90 -15.47 -5.92
CA ILE A 268 -3.39 -14.79 -4.70
C ILE A 268 -3.42 -15.74 -3.51
N LYS A 269 -4.52 -16.50 -3.34
CA LYS A 269 -4.66 -17.43 -2.22
C LYS A 269 -3.70 -18.60 -2.36
N ASN A 270 -3.65 -19.22 -3.54
CA ASN A 270 -2.86 -20.43 -3.78
C ASN A 270 -1.35 -20.17 -3.74
N LEU A 271 -0.90 -19.01 -4.23
CA LEU A 271 0.51 -18.63 -4.29
C LEU A 271 0.93 -17.70 -3.14
N SER A 272 0.11 -17.57 -2.09
CA SER A 272 0.38 -16.67 -0.96
C SER A 272 1.72 -16.95 -0.27
N SER A 273 2.13 -18.22 -0.16
CA SER A 273 3.42 -18.64 0.41
C SER A 273 4.63 -18.19 -0.43
N SER A 274 4.46 -17.97 -1.74
CA SER A 274 5.56 -17.51 -2.62
C SER A 274 6.09 -16.13 -2.24
N VAL A 275 5.29 -15.33 -1.52
CA VAL A 275 5.69 -14.01 -1.01
C VAL A 275 6.93 -14.10 -0.10
N LEU A 276 7.16 -15.23 0.56
CA LEU A 276 8.33 -15.45 1.41
C LEU A 276 9.66 -15.53 0.64
N SER A 277 9.61 -15.76 -0.67
CA SER A 277 10.80 -15.72 -1.53
C SER A 277 11.29 -14.29 -1.83
N LEU A 278 10.49 -13.27 -1.51
CA LEU A 278 10.86 -11.88 -1.72
C LEU A 278 11.95 -11.44 -0.74
N ASP A 279 12.82 -10.55 -1.22
CA ASP A 279 13.78 -9.91 -0.33
C ASP A 279 13.07 -9.02 0.71
N LYS A 280 13.68 -8.91 1.90
CA LYS A 280 13.12 -8.15 3.03
C LYS A 280 12.85 -6.69 2.68
N GLY A 281 13.67 -6.08 1.81
CA GLY A 281 13.50 -4.70 1.37
C GLY A 281 12.25 -4.51 0.53
N ARG A 282 11.98 -5.44 -0.40
CA ARG A 282 10.79 -5.47 -1.25
C ARG A 282 9.52 -5.69 -0.43
N LEU A 283 9.56 -6.61 0.53
CA LEU A 283 8.46 -6.84 1.46
C LEU A 283 8.14 -5.58 2.28
N LEU A 284 9.17 -4.98 2.89
CA LEU A 284 9.01 -3.76 3.68
C LEU A 284 8.46 -2.61 2.83
N MET A 285 8.92 -2.47 1.59
CA MET A 285 8.44 -1.45 0.67
C MET A 285 6.93 -1.61 0.39
N GLU A 286 6.48 -2.84 0.07
CA GLU A 286 5.06 -3.10 -0.17
C GLU A 286 4.19 -2.91 1.08
N MET A 287 4.68 -3.35 2.26
CA MET A 287 4.02 -3.11 3.54
C MET A 287 3.91 -1.62 3.87
N ASN A 288 4.99 -0.86 3.64
CA ASN A 288 4.98 0.57 3.86
C ASN A 288 3.98 1.27 2.94
N TYR A 289 3.89 0.87 1.67
CA TYR A 289 2.87 1.43 0.78
C TYR A 289 1.44 1.12 1.20
N MET A 290 1.20 -0.05 1.82
CA MET A 290 -0.12 -0.43 2.33
C MET A 290 -0.52 0.35 3.58
N LEU A 291 0.41 0.53 4.53
CA LEU A 291 0.12 1.04 5.86
C LEU A 291 0.39 2.54 6.05
N ALA A 292 1.24 3.15 5.22
CA ALA A 292 1.67 4.54 5.38
C ALA A 292 1.01 5.54 4.44
N PHE A 293 0.15 5.11 3.50
CA PHE A 293 -0.40 5.96 2.43
C PHE A 293 -1.92 6.16 2.50
N GLY A 294 -2.54 5.88 3.65
CA GLY A 294 -3.96 6.13 3.90
C GLY A 294 -4.90 5.02 3.42
N SER A 295 -4.44 3.77 3.46
CA SER A 295 -5.26 2.58 3.17
C SER A 295 -4.96 1.42 4.10
N GLY A 296 -4.38 1.67 5.28
CA GLY A 296 -3.91 0.65 6.19
C GLY A 296 -5.01 -0.29 6.69
N GLU A 297 -6.18 0.24 7.03
CA GLU A 297 -7.32 -0.57 7.50
C GLU A 297 -7.81 -1.53 6.41
N ALA A 298 -8.02 -1.00 5.21
CA ALA A 298 -8.46 -1.77 4.05
C ALA A 298 -7.41 -2.81 3.64
N SER A 299 -6.12 -2.46 3.72
CA SER A 299 -5.01 -3.37 3.47
C SER A 299 -4.98 -4.51 4.47
N LEU A 300 -5.11 -4.25 5.77
CA LEU A 300 -5.15 -5.29 6.81
C LEU A 300 -6.32 -6.26 6.59
N ARG A 301 -7.50 -5.77 6.23
CA ARG A 301 -8.64 -6.64 5.90
C ARG A 301 -8.37 -7.53 4.70
N LEU A 302 -7.79 -7.01 3.64
CA LEU A 302 -7.47 -7.80 2.45
C LEU A 302 -6.35 -8.81 2.72
N LEU A 303 -5.31 -8.42 3.46
CA LEU A 303 -4.26 -9.35 3.92
C LEU A 303 -4.86 -10.48 4.74
N TRP A 304 -5.78 -10.16 5.67
CA TRP A 304 -6.50 -11.18 6.44
C TRP A 304 -7.33 -12.10 5.54
N LYS A 305 -8.16 -11.52 4.65
CA LYS A 305 -9.04 -12.25 3.73
C LYS A 305 -8.31 -13.29 2.88
N PHE A 306 -7.08 -12.98 2.45
CA PHE A 306 -6.28 -13.83 1.56
C PHE A 306 -5.23 -14.69 2.27
N GLY A 307 -5.13 -14.66 3.61
CA GLY A 307 -4.14 -15.45 4.35
C GLY A 307 -2.74 -14.85 4.39
N LEU A 308 -2.54 -13.66 3.82
CA LEU A 308 -1.23 -13.00 3.78
C LEU A 308 -0.86 -12.36 5.12
N LEU A 309 -1.85 -12.02 5.95
CA LEU A 309 -1.60 -11.49 7.30
C LEU A 309 -0.88 -12.53 8.17
N ASP A 310 -1.20 -13.82 7.96
CA ASP A 310 -0.61 -14.95 8.69
C ASP A 310 0.91 -15.05 8.44
N ILE A 311 1.36 -14.55 7.30
CA ILE A 311 2.76 -14.60 6.87
C ILE A 311 3.48 -13.32 7.30
N LEU A 312 2.86 -12.16 7.06
CA LEU A 312 3.52 -10.86 7.17
C LEU A 312 3.41 -10.23 8.57
N LEU A 313 2.34 -10.53 9.32
CA LEU A 313 2.03 -9.93 10.62
C LEU A 313 1.43 -10.99 11.57
N PRO A 314 2.23 -12.01 11.96
CA PRO A 314 1.74 -13.20 12.65
C PRO A 314 1.10 -12.89 14.01
N PHE A 315 1.62 -11.92 14.76
CA PHE A 315 1.00 -11.51 16.03
C PHE A 315 -0.40 -10.93 15.85
N GLN A 316 -0.59 -10.10 14.82
CA GLN A 316 -1.90 -9.53 14.51
C GLN A 316 -2.85 -10.58 13.92
N ALA A 317 -2.33 -11.54 13.16
CA ALA A 317 -3.10 -12.69 12.69
C ALA A 317 -3.59 -13.58 13.85
N ALA A 318 -2.72 -13.87 14.83
CA ALA A 318 -3.07 -14.60 16.04
C ALA A 318 -4.17 -13.89 16.83
N TYR A 319 -4.03 -12.56 17.00
CA TYR A 319 -5.07 -11.74 17.64
C TYR A 319 -6.43 -11.85 16.92
N PHE A 320 -6.46 -11.78 15.57
CA PHE A 320 -7.71 -11.95 14.80
C PHE A 320 -8.32 -13.35 14.99
N ALA A 321 -7.48 -14.39 14.98
CA ALA A 321 -7.93 -15.77 15.15
C ALA A 321 -8.52 -16.01 16.56
N GLN A 322 -7.82 -15.58 17.61
CA GLN A 322 -8.24 -15.76 19.01
C GLN A 322 -9.57 -15.06 19.32
N HIS A 323 -9.81 -13.90 18.71
CA HIS A 323 -11.05 -13.14 18.89
C HIS A 323 -12.18 -13.56 17.92
N GLY A 324 -12.02 -14.69 17.22
CA GLY A 324 -13.03 -15.24 16.32
C GLY A 324 -13.33 -14.33 15.11
N PHE A 325 -12.36 -13.53 14.67
CA PHE A 325 -12.51 -12.62 13.55
C PHE A 325 -12.40 -13.38 12.22
N GLN A 326 -13.53 -13.66 11.58
CA GLN A 326 -13.55 -14.45 10.35
C GLN A 326 -12.84 -13.74 9.18
N ARG A 327 -12.35 -14.50 8.20
CA ARG A 327 -11.61 -13.97 7.02
C ARG A 327 -12.39 -12.93 6.20
N ARG A 328 -13.72 -12.97 6.25
CA ARG A 328 -14.63 -12.05 5.54
C ARG A 328 -15.43 -11.15 6.48
N ASP A 329 -14.97 -11.04 7.73
CA ASP A 329 -15.67 -10.27 8.74
C ASP A 329 -15.65 -8.76 8.42
N ARG A 330 -16.79 -8.12 8.66
CA ARG A 330 -16.99 -6.67 8.50
C ARG A 330 -16.96 -5.92 9.81
N ARG A 331 -16.92 -6.63 10.95
CA ARG A 331 -16.74 -6.03 12.28
C ARG A 331 -15.44 -5.23 12.34
N THR A 332 -15.36 -4.32 13.29
CA THR A 332 -14.12 -3.60 13.62
C THR A 332 -13.55 -4.13 14.92
N ASN A 333 -12.25 -3.91 15.12
CA ASN A 333 -11.54 -4.14 16.38
C ASN A 333 -10.60 -2.95 16.62
N MET A 334 -9.84 -2.98 17.73
CA MET A 334 -8.95 -1.87 18.08
C MET A 334 -7.90 -1.62 16.99
N LEU A 335 -7.24 -2.66 16.48
CA LEU A 335 -6.23 -2.54 15.41
C LEU A 335 -6.79 -1.82 14.17
N LEU A 336 -7.92 -2.31 13.65
CA LEU A 336 -8.56 -1.75 12.47
C LEU A 336 -9.04 -0.32 12.73
N SER A 337 -9.50 -0.01 13.94
CA SER A 337 -9.87 1.36 14.34
C SER A 337 -8.67 2.31 14.38
N LEU A 338 -7.53 1.87 14.92
CA LEU A 338 -6.29 2.65 14.93
C LEU A 338 -5.84 2.99 13.51
N PHE A 339 -5.80 2.00 12.61
CA PHE A 339 -5.46 2.23 11.22
C PHE A 339 -6.51 3.04 10.45
N SER A 340 -7.81 2.87 10.73
CA SER A 340 -8.87 3.69 10.14
C SER A 340 -8.73 5.17 10.52
N ASN A 341 -8.34 5.45 11.77
CA ASN A 341 -8.08 6.82 12.21
C ASN A 341 -6.79 7.38 11.63
N LEU A 342 -5.73 6.57 11.52
CA LEU A 342 -4.51 6.94 10.82
C LEU A 342 -4.82 7.30 9.36
N ASP A 343 -5.61 6.49 8.66
CA ASP A 343 -5.92 6.67 7.24
C ASP A 343 -6.60 8.00 6.93
N LYS A 344 -7.36 8.57 7.88
CA LYS A 344 -8.00 9.90 7.73
C LYS A 344 -6.98 11.04 7.66
N LEU A 345 -5.79 10.86 8.25
CA LEU A 345 -4.74 11.86 8.33
C LEU A 345 -3.74 11.77 7.18
N LEU A 346 -3.70 10.63 6.49
CA LEU A 346 -2.74 10.33 5.43
C LEU A 346 -3.33 10.51 4.04
N ALA A 347 -2.45 10.65 3.07
CA ALA A 347 -2.80 10.68 1.65
C ALA A 347 -1.61 10.19 0.82
N PRO A 348 -1.79 9.84 -0.47
CA PRO A 348 -0.68 9.42 -1.32
C PRO A 348 0.48 10.41 -1.40
N ASN A 349 0.18 11.71 -1.33
CA ASN A 349 1.14 12.82 -1.31
C ASN A 349 1.52 13.29 0.11
N ARG A 350 1.01 12.63 1.15
CA ARG A 350 1.29 12.90 2.56
C ARG A 350 1.34 11.56 3.32
N PRO A 351 2.35 10.71 3.06
CA PRO A 351 2.51 9.48 3.80
C PRO A 351 3.06 9.73 5.21
N CYS A 352 2.87 8.78 6.13
CA CYS A 352 3.59 8.79 7.40
C CYS A 352 4.95 8.10 7.30
N HIS A 353 5.81 8.36 8.28
CA HIS A 353 7.06 7.61 8.43
C HIS A 353 6.76 6.18 8.93
N ASN A 354 7.58 5.21 8.52
CA ASN A 354 7.33 3.79 8.81
C ASN A 354 7.29 3.46 10.32
N SER A 355 8.06 4.19 11.12
CA SER A 355 8.06 4.08 12.57
C SER A 355 6.68 4.26 13.20
N LEU A 356 5.79 5.06 12.59
CA LEU A 356 4.46 5.30 13.14
C LEU A 356 3.58 4.05 13.06
N TRP A 357 3.48 3.42 11.89
CA TRP A 357 2.64 2.23 11.75
C TRP A 357 3.27 1.02 12.47
N VAL A 358 4.60 0.92 12.52
CA VAL A 358 5.30 -0.08 13.36
C VAL A 358 4.98 0.14 14.83
N GLY A 359 5.03 1.39 15.30
CA GLY A 359 4.67 1.76 16.67
C GLY A 359 3.22 1.43 17.01
N ILE A 360 2.28 1.63 16.08
CA ILE A 360 0.88 1.25 16.24
C ILE A 360 0.73 -0.27 16.38
N LEU A 361 1.44 -1.06 15.57
CA LEU A 361 1.42 -2.53 15.68
C LEU A 361 1.95 -3.01 17.02
N ALA A 362 3.04 -2.41 17.50
CA ALA A 362 3.64 -2.73 18.79
C ALA A 362 2.73 -2.31 19.96
N LEU A 363 2.16 -1.10 19.90
CA LEU A 363 1.19 -0.63 20.88
C LEU A 363 -0.02 -1.56 20.96
N HIS A 364 -0.60 -1.91 19.81
CA HIS A 364 -1.72 -2.85 19.75
C HIS A 364 -1.37 -4.20 20.37
N LYS A 365 -0.21 -4.77 20.04
CA LYS A 365 0.21 -6.05 20.63
C LYS A 365 0.41 -5.94 22.14
N ALA A 366 1.06 -4.87 22.64
CA ALA A 366 1.25 -4.66 24.08
C ALA A 366 -0.08 -4.57 24.83
N LEU A 367 -1.08 -3.87 24.27
CA LEU A 367 -2.41 -3.75 24.86
C LEU A 367 -3.22 -5.04 24.75
N SER A 368 -3.03 -5.82 23.68
CA SER A 368 -3.65 -7.15 23.53
C SER A 368 -3.07 -8.16 24.52
N ASP A 369 -1.76 -8.11 24.81
CA ASP A 369 -1.12 -9.01 25.77
C ASP A 369 -1.52 -8.65 27.21
N ARG A 370 -1.61 -7.35 27.51
CA ARG A 370 -2.00 -6.83 28.83
C ARG A 370 -2.93 -5.62 28.66
N PRO A 371 -4.25 -5.82 28.76
CA PRO A 371 -5.23 -4.74 28.70
C PRO A 371 -4.96 -3.64 29.73
N ARG A 372 -5.23 -2.39 29.35
CA ARG A 372 -4.90 -1.20 30.17
C ARG A 372 -6.08 -0.29 30.40
N ASN A 373 -5.98 0.57 31.42
CA ASN A 373 -6.96 1.63 31.64
C ASN A 373 -6.96 2.61 30.45
N PRO A 374 -8.13 2.97 29.89
CA PRO A 374 -8.25 3.89 28.76
C PRO A 374 -7.56 5.24 28.98
N LEU A 375 -7.59 5.78 30.22
CA LEU A 375 -6.93 7.04 30.56
C LEU A 375 -5.41 6.91 30.48
N ALA A 376 -4.85 5.76 30.90
CA ALA A 376 -3.41 5.50 30.78
C ALA A 376 -2.97 5.42 29.31
N VAL A 377 -3.77 4.78 28.45
CA VAL A 377 -3.50 4.70 27.01
C VAL A 377 -3.57 6.08 26.35
N ALA A 378 -4.57 6.89 26.72
CA ALA A 378 -4.70 8.26 26.24
C ALA A 378 -3.54 9.15 26.69
N ALA A 379 -3.20 9.11 27.98
CA ALA A 379 -2.08 9.85 28.55
C ALA A 379 -0.74 9.41 27.94
N PHE A 380 -0.51 8.11 27.74
CA PHE A 380 0.66 7.61 27.03
C PHE A 380 0.75 8.19 25.61
N SER A 381 -0.36 8.18 24.87
CA SER A 381 -0.41 8.71 23.51
C SER A 381 -0.12 10.22 23.46
N LEU A 382 -0.65 10.98 24.42
CA LEU A 382 -0.37 12.41 24.58
C LEU A 382 1.08 12.67 25.00
N ALA A 383 1.65 11.83 25.86
CA ALA A 383 3.04 11.93 26.29
C ALA A 383 3.98 11.71 25.09
N VAL A 384 3.71 10.72 24.25
CA VAL A 384 4.46 10.50 22.99
C VAL A 384 4.32 11.70 22.05
N HIS A 385 3.12 12.28 21.93
CA HIS A 385 2.90 13.48 21.11
C HIS A 385 3.67 14.71 21.61
N ASN A 386 3.70 14.94 22.92
CA ASN A 386 4.32 16.10 23.56
C ASN A 386 5.82 15.93 23.86
N GLY A 387 6.49 14.99 23.18
CA GLY A 387 7.93 14.78 23.36
C GLY A 387 8.33 14.22 24.73
N GLY A 388 7.44 13.51 25.41
CA GLY A 388 7.72 12.81 26.67
C GLY A 388 7.31 13.57 27.94
N ASN A 389 6.57 14.68 27.83
CA ASN A 389 6.07 15.43 29.00
C ASN A 389 4.89 14.72 29.67
N LEU A 390 5.19 13.93 30.72
CA LEU A 390 4.19 13.14 31.45
C LEU A 390 3.15 14.00 32.18
N LEU A 391 3.58 15.09 32.85
CA LEU A 391 2.69 15.94 33.65
C LEU A 391 1.61 16.59 32.79
N GLU A 392 2.01 17.14 31.65
CA GLU A 392 1.10 17.75 30.68
C GLU A 392 0.16 16.71 30.06
N ALA A 393 0.68 15.52 29.76
CA ALA A 393 -0.11 14.42 29.22
C ALA A 393 -1.18 13.91 30.19
N VAL A 394 -0.82 13.74 31.47
CA VAL A 394 -1.76 13.37 32.55
C VAL A 394 -2.82 14.44 32.73
N SER A 395 -2.43 15.72 32.77
CA SER A 395 -3.38 16.83 32.89
C SER A 395 -4.37 16.87 31.74
N MET A 396 -3.92 16.69 30.49
CA MET A 396 -4.79 16.69 29.33
C MET A 396 -5.66 15.44 29.25
N ALA A 397 -5.12 14.27 29.61
CA ALA A 397 -5.89 13.03 29.66
C ALA A 397 -7.04 13.11 30.67
N GLY A 398 -6.82 13.77 31.82
CA GLY A 398 -7.87 14.03 32.82
C GLY A 398 -9.02 14.90 32.32
N MET A 399 -8.83 15.66 31.22
CA MET A 399 -9.90 16.45 30.60
C MET A 399 -10.75 15.63 29.60
N ILE A 400 -10.37 14.39 29.30
CA ILE A 400 -11.07 13.52 28.35
C ILE A 400 -12.31 12.95 29.02
N ASN A 401 -13.46 13.59 28.77
CA ASN A 401 -14.76 13.16 29.30
C ASN A 401 -15.52 12.22 28.35
N LYS A 402 -14.94 11.90 27.19
CA LYS A 402 -15.58 11.02 26.20
C LYS A 402 -15.34 9.55 26.59
N PRO A 403 -16.39 8.72 26.69
CA PRO A 403 -16.22 7.31 27.00
C PRO A 403 -15.45 6.59 25.88
N HIS A 404 -14.69 5.57 26.27
CA HIS A 404 -14.02 4.67 25.34
C HIS A 404 -15.00 3.67 24.74
N ASP A 405 -14.58 2.98 23.68
CA ASP A 405 -15.39 1.93 23.06
C ASP A 405 -15.23 0.62 23.85
N VAL A 406 -16.25 0.26 24.62
CA VAL A 406 -16.28 -0.92 25.51
C VAL A 406 -16.18 -2.25 24.77
N ARG A 407 -16.25 -2.25 23.43
CA ARG A 407 -16.09 -3.46 22.61
C ARG A 407 -14.64 -3.88 22.42
N PHE A 408 -13.68 -3.04 22.83
CA PHE A 408 -12.25 -3.30 22.67
C PHE A 408 -11.72 -4.00 23.94
N PRO A 409 -11.44 -5.32 23.89
CA PRO A 409 -10.97 -6.08 25.06
C PRO A 409 -9.60 -5.63 25.59
N GLU A 410 -8.86 -4.86 24.79
CA GLU A 410 -7.56 -4.28 25.16
C GLU A 410 -7.69 -3.11 26.14
N LEU A 411 -8.90 -2.61 26.35
CA LEU A 411 -9.21 -1.51 27.26
C LEU A 411 -10.01 -2.04 28.45
N LEU A 412 -9.50 -1.82 29.65
CA LEU A 412 -10.18 -2.18 30.90
C LEU A 412 -11.31 -1.20 31.23
N ASP A 413 -12.23 -1.64 32.08
CA ASP A 413 -13.21 -0.72 32.66
C ASP A 413 -12.50 0.41 33.41
N PRO A 414 -12.99 1.66 33.32
CA PRO A 414 -12.31 2.80 33.90
C PRO A 414 -12.35 2.71 35.43
N SER A 415 -11.22 2.36 36.04
CA SER A 415 -10.99 2.53 37.46
C SER A 415 -10.47 3.94 37.73
N GLY A 416 -10.90 4.54 38.86
CA GLY A 416 -10.40 5.83 39.30
C GLY A 416 -8.92 5.73 39.68
N LEU A 417 -8.03 6.07 38.75
CA LEU A 417 -6.59 6.17 39.00
C LEU A 417 -6.28 7.56 39.52
N ASP A 418 -5.51 7.65 40.60
CA ASP A 418 -4.87 8.91 40.98
C ASP A 418 -3.71 9.24 40.03
N ALA A 419 -3.15 10.45 40.16
CA ALA A 419 -2.11 10.92 39.25
C ALA A 419 -0.82 10.08 39.31
N GLU A 420 -0.44 9.59 40.49
CA GLU A 420 0.79 8.79 40.67
C GLU A 420 0.64 7.39 40.08
N ALA A 421 -0.50 6.73 40.30
CA ALA A 421 -0.83 5.44 39.71
C ALA A 421 -0.94 5.55 38.18
N LEU A 422 -1.49 6.65 37.67
CA LEU A 422 -1.55 6.91 36.24
C LEU A 422 -0.16 7.12 35.63
N GLU A 423 0.74 7.86 36.30
CA GLU A 423 2.15 7.98 35.87
C GLU A 423 2.86 6.62 35.82
N ALA A 424 2.67 5.78 36.83
CA ALA A 424 3.23 4.43 36.89
C ALA A 424 2.70 3.54 35.74
N GLU A 425 1.39 3.56 35.48
CA GLU A 425 0.77 2.82 34.37
C GLU A 425 1.30 3.28 33.00
N ILE A 426 1.54 4.58 32.80
CA ILE A 426 2.11 5.10 31.55
C ILE A 426 3.54 4.57 31.34
N LEU A 427 4.37 4.57 32.39
CA LEU A 427 5.75 4.06 32.32
C LEU A 427 5.78 2.54 32.06
N ASP A 428 4.92 1.79 32.74
CA ASP A 428 4.78 0.33 32.56
C ASP A 428 4.26 -0.02 31.15
N LEU A 429 3.30 0.76 30.62
CA LEU A 429 2.88 0.64 29.22
C LEU A 429 4.01 0.95 28.26
N ALA A 430 4.80 2.00 28.51
CA ALA A 430 5.94 2.33 27.66
C ALA A 430 7.00 1.21 27.64
N GLU A 431 7.26 0.59 28.80
CA GLU A 431 8.14 -0.58 28.88
C GLU A 431 7.55 -1.79 28.16
N SER A 432 6.25 -2.05 28.32
CA SER A 432 5.54 -3.10 27.60
C SER A 432 5.69 -2.93 26.09
N VAL A 433 5.45 -1.72 25.56
CA VAL A 433 5.60 -1.42 24.12
C VAL A 433 7.05 -1.61 23.65
N ARG A 434 8.05 -1.18 24.42
CA ARG A 434 9.46 -1.42 24.09
C ARG A 434 9.80 -2.91 24.07
N GLY A 435 9.33 -3.66 25.05
CA GLY A 435 9.49 -5.12 25.10
C GLY A 435 8.83 -5.81 23.92
N THR A 436 7.62 -5.37 23.54
CA THR A 436 6.89 -5.88 22.38
C THR A 436 7.63 -5.66 21.07
N ILE A 437 8.25 -4.48 20.89
CA ILE A 437 9.08 -4.22 19.71
C ILE A 437 10.23 -5.24 19.60
N LEU A 438 10.90 -5.54 20.72
CA LEU A 438 11.98 -6.53 20.74
C LEU A 438 11.44 -7.96 20.46
N GLN A 439 10.30 -8.32 21.06
CA GLN A 439 9.65 -9.60 20.82
C GLN A 439 9.26 -9.77 19.35
N MET A 440 8.75 -8.70 18.73
CA MET A 440 8.40 -8.74 17.32
C MET A 440 9.64 -9.17 16.55
N THR A 441 10.79 -8.54 16.75
CA THR A 441 12.03 -8.88 16.01
C THR A 441 12.64 -10.26 16.26
N ASN A 442 12.11 -11.03 17.21
CA ASN A 442 12.72 -12.28 17.67
C ASN A 442 11.98 -13.51 17.10
N GLU A 443 12.73 -14.40 16.45
CA GLU A 443 12.19 -15.59 15.77
C GLU A 443 11.44 -16.55 16.69
N TYR A 444 11.84 -16.67 17.96
CA TYR A 444 11.17 -17.55 18.92
C TYR A 444 9.73 -17.09 19.18
N PHE A 445 9.54 -15.80 19.48
CA PHE A 445 8.21 -15.25 19.74
C PHE A 445 7.33 -15.22 18.49
N VAL A 446 7.93 -14.98 17.32
CA VAL A 446 7.22 -15.07 16.04
C VAL A 446 6.72 -16.50 15.82
N SER A 447 7.57 -17.50 16.04
CA SER A 447 7.19 -18.91 15.87
C SER A 447 6.08 -19.33 16.82
N GLN A 448 6.11 -18.85 18.07
CA GLN A 448 5.06 -19.09 19.05
C GLN A 448 3.72 -18.50 18.58
N ALA A 449 3.70 -17.24 18.13
CA ALA A 449 2.49 -16.61 17.62
C ALA A 449 1.92 -17.34 16.39
N MET A 450 2.79 -17.89 15.54
CA MET A 450 2.38 -18.71 14.38
C MET A 450 1.76 -20.06 14.79
N ALA A 451 2.16 -20.63 15.92
CA ALA A 451 1.61 -21.88 16.43
C ALA A 451 0.16 -21.74 16.94
N ASP A 452 -0.24 -20.53 17.32
CA ASP A 452 -1.53 -20.25 17.95
C ASP A 452 -2.73 -20.23 16.98
N TYR A 453 -2.55 -20.50 15.68
CA TYR A 453 -3.66 -20.59 14.73
C TYR A 453 -3.66 -21.83 13.81
N PRO A 454 -4.82 -22.48 13.61
CA PRO A 454 -4.95 -23.84 13.04
C PRO A 454 -4.71 -23.95 11.52
N GLN A 455 -4.43 -22.85 10.83
CA GLN A 455 -4.19 -22.80 9.37
C GLN A 455 -2.83 -22.18 9.02
N ALA A 456 -1.93 -22.03 10.00
CA ALA A 456 -0.55 -21.66 9.70
C ALA A 456 0.05 -22.66 8.70
N PRO A 457 0.71 -22.22 7.61
CA PRO A 457 1.48 -23.14 6.79
C PRO A 457 2.48 -23.83 7.72
N ARG A 458 2.30 -25.13 7.95
CA ARG A 458 3.27 -25.94 8.70
C ARG A 458 4.54 -25.99 7.87
N SER A 459 5.48 -25.08 8.13
CA SER A 459 6.92 -25.23 7.86
C SER A 459 7.65 -23.93 8.19
N ASN A 460 8.58 -23.98 9.14
CA ASN A 460 9.82 -23.20 9.25
C ASN A 460 9.90 -21.85 8.49
N LEU A 461 9.05 -20.87 8.81
CA LEU A 461 8.99 -19.61 8.06
C LEU A 461 8.95 -18.40 9.00
N SER A 462 10.11 -18.07 9.56
CA SER A 462 10.38 -16.78 10.17
C SER A 462 10.64 -15.74 9.07
N THR A 463 9.69 -14.83 8.77
CA THR A 463 10.03 -13.58 8.04
C THR A 463 8.89 -12.56 8.01
N LEU A 464 8.79 -11.73 9.05
CA LEU A 464 9.04 -10.28 8.98
C LEU A 464 8.74 -9.70 10.36
N CYS A 465 9.77 -9.34 11.09
CA CYS A 465 9.62 -8.36 12.13
C CYS A 465 10.89 -7.51 12.19
N VAL A 466 10.74 -6.30 11.67
CA VAL A 466 11.48 -5.09 12.04
C VAL A 466 12.98 -5.32 12.32
N SER A 467 13.72 -5.89 11.37
CA SER A 467 15.20 -5.79 11.37
C SER A 467 15.62 -4.48 10.71
#